data_AF-A0A8C4EZ95-F1
#
_entry.id   AF-A0A8C4EZ95-F1
#
_cell.length_a   1.000
_cell.length_b   1.000
_cell.length_c   1.000
_cell.angle_alpha   90.00
_cell.angle_beta   90.00
_cell.angle_gamma   90.00
#
_symmetry.space_group_name_H-M   'P 1'
#
loop_
_entity.id
_entity.type
_entity.pdbx_description
1 polymer ?
#
loop_
_entity_poly.entity_id
_entity_poly.type
_entity_poly.pdbx_seq_one_letter_code
_entity_poly.pdbx_strand_id
1 'polypeptide(L)'
;MNTNSSDEFFQATNHAEQTFRKMETYLQHKQLCDVLLIAGDHKIPAHRLVLSAVSDYFAAMFTSDVREAKQEEIKMEGVDPEALRSLVHFAYTGVLELKEETIESLLAAACLLQLSQVIQVCCNFLMKQLHPSNCLGIRSFADAQGCMDLLNVAHNYTMEHFLEVIQNQEFLLLPTAEIVKLLSSDDINVPDEETIFQALMMWVRYDVQHRQQDLGVLLAFIRLPLLPPQVR
;
A
#
# COMPACT_ATOMS: atom_id res chain seq x y z
N MET A 1 62.71 8.85 17.23
CA MET A 1 61.68 7.81 17.03
C MET A 1 60.46 8.55 16.50
N ASN A 2 60.32 8.73 15.18
CA ASN A 2 59.55 7.86 14.26
C ASN A 2 58.15 7.58 14.84
N THR A 3 57.01 8.00 14.29
CA THR A 3 56.64 8.42 12.92
C THR A 3 55.31 9.21 13.00
N ASN A 4 55.25 10.43 12.44
CA ASN A 4 53.96 11.01 12.05
C ASN A 4 53.58 10.35 10.71
N SER A 5 52.75 9.31 10.72
CA SER A 5 52.11 8.85 9.50
C SER A 5 51.01 9.85 9.15
N SER A 6 51.27 10.68 8.14
CA SER A 6 50.21 11.42 7.45
C SER A 6 49.50 10.41 6.55
N ASP A 7 48.45 9.78 7.07
CA ASP A 7 47.67 8.83 6.28
C ASP A 7 46.96 9.58 5.14
N GLU A 8 47.33 9.29 3.89
CA GLU A 8 46.64 9.78 2.71
C GLU A 8 45.43 8.87 2.41
N PHE A 9 44.23 9.45 2.34
CA PHE A 9 43.00 8.74 2.00
C PHE A 9 42.57 9.04 0.56
N PHE A 10 42.28 8.01 -0.23
CA PHE A 10 41.71 8.12 -1.58
C PHE A 10 40.24 7.69 -1.58
N GLN A 11 39.37 8.50 -2.18
CA GLN A 11 37.95 8.19 -2.37
C GLN A 11 37.60 8.27 -3.86
N ALA A 12 37.15 7.15 -4.43
CA ALA A 12 36.69 7.11 -5.82
C ALA A 12 35.26 7.66 -5.94
N THR A 13 35.08 8.71 -6.73
CA THR A 13 33.77 9.31 -7.03
C THR A 13 32.89 8.30 -7.79
N ASN A 14 31.61 8.21 -7.43
CA ASN A 14 30.61 7.31 -8.05
C ASN A 14 30.95 5.80 -7.99
N HIS A 15 31.85 5.39 -7.10
CA HIS A 15 32.23 3.98 -6.97
C HIS A 15 31.03 3.06 -6.70
N ALA A 16 30.12 3.47 -5.81
CA ALA A 16 28.91 2.71 -5.50
C ALA A 16 27.99 2.57 -6.72
N GLU A 17 27.67 3.67 -7.41
CA GLU A 17 26.81 3.67 -8.60
C GLU A 17 27.38 2.80 -9.72
N GLN A 18 28.68 2.93 -10.01
CA GLN A 18 29.35 2.08 -11.01
C GLN A 18 29.35 0.60 -10.62
N THR A 19 29.45 0.31 -9.33
CA THR A 19 29.40 -1.07 -8.81
C THR A 19 28.01 -1.66 -8.95
N PHE A 20 26.95 -0.93 -8.59
CA PHE A 20 25.57 -1.37 -8.78
C PHE A 20 25.21 -1.58 -10.26
N ARG A 21 25.68 -0.72 -11.17
CA ARG A 21 25.52 -0.95 -12.63
C ARG A 21 26.16 -2.26 -13.10
N LYS A 22 27.31 -2.65 -12.54
CA LYS A 22 27.92 -3.95 -12.84
C LYS A 22 27.10 -5.10 -12.26
N MET A 23 26.58 -4.96 -11.04
CA MET A 23 25.70 -5.96 -10.43
C MET A 23 24.39 -6.14 -11.22
N GLU A 24 23.81 -5.06 -11.74
CA GLU A 24 22.68 -5.12 -12.66
C GLU A 24 23.03 -5.89 -13.94
N THR A 25 24.22 -5.66 -14.50
CA THR A 25 24.71 -6.42 -15.66
C THR A 25 24.83 -7.91 -15.34
N TYR A 26 25.32 -8.28 -14.14
CA TYR A 26 25.38 -9.68 -13.71
C TYR A 26 23.99 -10.30 -13.59
N LEU A 27 23.01 -9.56 -13.05
CA LEU A 27 21.61 -9.99 -12.99
C LEU A 27 21.05 -10.29 -14.39
N GLN A 28 21.26 -9.40 -15.36
CA GLN A 28 20.79 -9.58 -16.74
C GLN A 28 21.37 -10.84 -17.40
N HIS A 29 22.63 -11.14 -17.11
CA HIS A 29 23.31 -12.36 -17.62
C HIS A 29 23.14 -13.58 -16.71
N LYS A 30 22.37 -13.46 -15.62
CA LYS A 30 22.17 -14.51 -14.59
C LYS A 30 23.48 -15.04 -14.00
N GLN A 31 24.49 -14.19 -13.91
CA GLN A 31 25.79 -14.51 -13.32
C GLN A 31 25.74 -14.26 -11.82
N LEU A 32 26.39 -15.14 -11.03
CA LEU A 32 26.51 -15.01 -9.57
C LEU A 32 25.18 -14.93 -8.79
N CYS A 33 24.05 -15.20 -9.45
CA CYS A 33 22.75 -15.27 -8.79
C CYS A 33 22.71 -16.51 -7.89
N ASP A 34 22.48 -16.29 -6.60
CA ASP A 34 22.49 -17.28 -5.52
C ASP A 34 21.09 -17.50 -4.93
N VAL A 35 20.07 -16.89 -5.53
CA VAL A 35 18.66 -17.09 -5.19
C VAL A 35 17.76 -16.94 -6.42
N LEU A 36 16.67 -17.70 -6.41
CA LEU A 36 15.58 -17.65 -7.38
C LEU A 36 14.26 -17.38 -6.65
N LEU A 37 13.67 -16.21 -6.88
CA LEU A 37 12.35 -15.88 -6.35
C LEU A 37 11.27 -16.41 -7.30
N ILE A 38 10.26 -17.06 -6.75
CA ILE A 38 9.16 -17.67 -7.49
C ILE A 38 7.86 -16.97 -7.10
N ALA A 39 7.26 -16.22 -8.03
CA ALA A 39 5.95 -15.60 -7.87
C ALA A 39 5.00 -16.12 -8.96
N GLY A 40 4.02 -16.93 -8.56
CA GLY A 40 3.22 -17.71 -9.50
C GLY A 40 4.10 -18.59 -10.40
N ASP A 41 3.99 -18.40 -11.71
CA ASP A 41 4.79 -19.12 -12.71
C ASP A 41 6.11 -18.41 -13.08
N HIS A 42 6.39 -17.25 -12.50
CA HIS A 42 7.58 -16.46 -12.83
C HIS A 42 8.75 -16.83 -11.93
N LYS A 43 9.91 -17.00 -12.55
CA LYS A 43 11.19 -17.31 -11.91
C LYS A 43 12.13 -16.12 -12.07
N ILE A 44 12.40 -15.40 -10.98
CA ILE A 44 13.18 -14.16 -10.97
C ILE A 44 14.51 -14.44 -10.26
N PRO A 45 15.62 -14.62 -11.00
CA PRO A 45 16.93 -14.80 -10.39
C PRO A 45 17.36 -13.48 -9.74
N ALA A 46 18.08 -13.54 -8.63
CA ALA A 46 18.62 -12.37 -7.94
C ALA A 46 19.85 -12.73 -7.12
N HIS A 47 20.43 -11.72 -6.47
CA HIS A 47 21.55 -11.85 -5.55
C HIS A 47 21.07 -11.56 -4.12
N ARG A 48 21.25 -12.49 -3.20
CA ARG A 48 20.87 -12.36 -1.78
C ARG A 48 21.45 -11.11 -1.16
N LEU A 49 22.73 -10.83 -1.43
CA LEU A 49 23.42 -9.65 -0.90
C LEU A 49 22.73 -8.34 -1.31
N VAL A 50 22.33 -8.21 -2.57
CA VAL A 50 21.68 -6.99 -3.07
C VAL A 50 20.28 -6.85 -2.48
N LEU A 51 19.51 -7.95 -2.43
CA LEU A 51 18.19 -7.95 -1.82
C LEU A 51 18.24 -7.59 -0.33
N SER A 52 19.13 -8.21 0.44
CA SER A 52 19.33 -7.90 1.86
C SER A 52 19.79 -6.47 2.11
N ALA A 53 20.51 -5.85 1.18
CA ALA A 53 20.97 -4.48 1.34
C ALA A 53 19.84 -3.44 1.26
N VAL A 54 18.74 -3.78 0.59
CA VAL A 54 17.61 -2.86 0.37
C VAL A 54 16.34 -3.24 1.14
N SER A 55 16.19 -4.50 1.55
CA SER A 55 14.99 -5.06 2.16
C SER A 55 15.31 -5.75 3.48
N ASP A 56 14.69 -5.26 4.56
CA ASP A 56 14.82 -5.86 5.90
C ASP A 56 14.23 -7.28 5.94
N TYR A 57 13.18 -7.54 5.16
CA TYR A 57 12.60 -8.87 5.01
C TYR A 57 13.61 -9.89 4.48
N PHE A 58 14.30 -9.55 3.38
CA PHE A 58 15.33 -10.42 2.82
C PHE A 58 16.58 -10.48 3.70
N ALA A 59 16.96 -9.37 4.34
CA ALA A 59 18.06 -9.36 5.30
C ALA A 59 17.80 -10.35 6.43
N ALA A 60 16.61 -10.31 7.05
CA ALA A 60 16.22 -11.24 8.09
C ALA A 60 16.17 -12.68 7.57
N MET A 61 15.57 -12.92 6.40
CA MET A 61 15.47 -14.26 5.80
C MET A 61 16.84 -14.88 5.50
N PHE A 62 17.80 -14.11 4.98
CA PHE A 62 19.10 -14.64 4.53
C PHE A 62 20.18 -14.68 5.61
N THR A 63 20.01 -13.94 6.72
CA THR A 63 20.99 -13.90 7.81
C THR A 63 20.57 -14.72 9.04
N SER A 64 19.32 -15.18 9.10
CA SER A 64 18.83 -16.03 10.19
C SER A 64 19.08 -17.52 9.94
N ASP A 65 19.16 -18.32 11.00
CA ASP A 65 19.29 -19.79 10.95
C ASP A 65 17.96 -20.50 10.58
N VAL A 66 17.16 -19.90 9.70
CA VAL A 66 15.89 -20.48 9.22
C VAL A 66 16.12 -21.39 8.02
N ARG A 67 15.17 -22.28 7.73
CA ARG A 67 15.33 -23.29 6.67
C ARG A 67 15.43 -22.63 5.28
N GLU A 68 14.69 -21.55 5.10
CA GLU A 68 14.62 -20.68 3.94
C GLU A 68 15.98 -20.02 3.64
N ALA A 69 16.77 -19.74 4.68
CA ALA A 69 18.11 -19.18 4.53
C ALA A 69 19.07 -20.12 3.76
N LYS A 70 18.74 -21.41 3.61
CA LYS A 70 19.53 -22.39 2.86
C LYS A 70 18.89 -22.80 1.53
N GLN A 71 17.72 -22.26 1.20
CA GLN A 71 17.03 -22.56 -0.06
C GLN A 71 17.53 -21.66 -1.18
N GLU A 72 17.77 -22.27 -2.34
CA GLU A 72 18.08 -21.57 -3.58
C GLU A 72 16.80 -21.04 -4.26
N GLU A 73 15.66 -21.71 -4.06
CA GLU A 73 14.35 -21.29 -4.60
C GLU A 73 13.41 -20.86 -3.47
N ILE A 74 12.86 -19.64 -3.58
CA ILE A 74 11.98 -19.05 -2.55
C ILE A 74 10.65 -18.70 -3.18
N LYS A 75 9.57 -19.27 -2.65
CA LYS A 75 8.22 -18.98 -3.12
C LYS A 75 7.67 -17.74 -2.43
N MET A 76 7.27 -16.76 -3.22
CA MET A 76 6.67 -15.51 -2.81
C MET A 76 5.15 -15.63 -2.95
N GLU A 77 4.50 -16.15 -1.91
CA GLU A 77 3.05 -16.34 -1.90
C GLU A 77 2.31 -15.00 -1.79
N GLY A 78 1.25 -14.82 -2.57
CA GLY A 78 0.42 -13.61 -2.53
C GLY A 78 1.05 -12.36 -3.15
N VAL A 79 2.18 -12.49 -3.84
CA VAL A 79 2.88 -11.36 -4.50
C VAL A 79 2.62 -11.37 -5.99
N ASP A 80 2.23 -10.22 -6.54
CA ASP A 80 2.13 -10.03 -7.98
C ASP A 80 3.52 -10.18 -8.66
N PRO A 81 3.66 -11.00 -9.70
CA PRO A 81 4.95 -11.25 -10.33
C PRO A 81 5.61 -10.00 -10.94
N GLU A 82 4.83 -9.08 -11.50
CA GLU A 82 5.35 -7.86 -12.12
C GLU A 82 5.75 -6.82 -11.08
N ALA A 83 4.98 -6.71 -9.99
CA ALA A 83 5.38 -5.92 -8.83
C ALA A 83 6.69 -6.43 -8.25
N LEU A 84 6.84 -7.74 -8.03
CA LEU A 84 8.07 -8.34 -7.52
C LEU A 84 9.25 -8.07 -8.46
N ARG A 85 9.07 -8.25 -9.77
CA ARG A 85 10.10 -7.97 -10.78
C ARG A 85 10.54 -6.51 -10.74
N SER A 86 9.60 -5.60 -10.61
CA SER A 86 9.85 -4.15 -10.52
C SER A 86 10.63 -3.78 -9.26
N LEU A 87 10.29 -4.39 -8.11
CA LEU A 87 10.99 -4.17 -6.85
C LEU A 87 12.40 -4.78 -6.86
N VAL A 88 12.57 -5.95 -7.46
CA VAL A 88 13.90 -6.54 -7.68
C VAL A 88 14.72 -5.63 -8.57
N HIS A 89 14.17 -5.12 -9.68
CA HIS A 89 14.89 -4.17 -10.54
C HIS A 89 15.30 -2.90 -9.78
N PHE A 90 14.37 -2.34 -8.99
CA PHE A 90 14.64 -1.19 -8.11
C PHE A 90 15.81 -1.46 -7.15
N ALA A 91 15.96 -2.68 -6.63
CA ALA A 91 17.07 -3.03 -5.74
C ALA A 91 18.46 -2.83 -6.39
N TYR A 92 18.56 -2.94 -7.72
CA TYR A 92 19.81 -2.77 -8.46
C TYR A 92 19.99 -1.35 -9.01
N THR A 93 18.90 -0.69 -9.42
CA THR A 93 18.97 0.57 -10.15
C THR A 93 18.59 1.80 -9.32
N GLY A 94 17.84 1.61 -8.24
CA GLY A 94 17.20 2.68 -7.49
C GLY A 94 16.08 3.38 -8.27
N VAL A 95 15.67 2.85 -9.42
CA VAL A 95 14.64 3.43 -10.29
C VAL A 95 13.38 2.59 -10.22
N LEU A 96 12.23 3.27 -10.08
CA LEU A 96 10.92 2.64 -10.02
C LEU A 96 9.92 3.43 -10.86
N GLU A 97 9.19 2.73 -11.73
CA GLU A 97 8.11 3.31 -12.53
C GLU A 97 6.79 3.15 -11.75
N LEU A 98 6.07 4.26 -11.56
CA LEU A 98 4.79 4.28 -10.85
C LEU A 98 3.66 4.44 -11.86
N LYS A 99 2.69 3.53 -11.84
CA LYS A 99 1.50 3.55 -12.70
C LYS A 99 0.26 3.36 -11.85
N GLU A 100 -0.82 4.08 -12.18
CA GLU A 100 -2.10 3.98 -11.48
C GLU A 100 -2.62 2.54 -11.44
N GLU A 101 -2.49 1.81 -12.56
CA GLU A 101 -2.98 0.43 -12.69
C GLU A 101 -2.22 -0.59 -11.84
N THR A 102 -0.96 -0.32 -11.47
CA THR A 102 -0.07 -1.27 -10.78
C THR A 102 0.37 -0.80 -9.39
N ILE A 103 -0.04 0.40 -8.96
CA ILE A 103 0.48 1.00 -7.72
C ILE A 103 0.05 0.21 -6.49
N GLU A 104 -1.16 -0.33 -6.47
CA GLU A 104 -1.67 -1.12 -5.34
C GLU A 104 -0.90 -2.42 -5.18
N SER A 105 -0.68 -3.17 -6.26
CA SER A 105 0.11 -4.41 -6.21
C SER A 105 1.57 -4.13 -5.86
N LEU A 106 2.14 -3.03 -6.35
CA LEU A 106 3.48 -2.58 -6.02
C LEU A 106 3.63 -2.20 -4.55
N LEU A 107 2.68 -1.43 -4.00
CA LEU A 107 2.67 -1.05 -2.59
C LEU A 107 2.49 -2.27 -1.69
N ALA A 108 1.56 -3.18 -2.01
CA ALA A 108 1.37 -4.41 -1.24
C ALA A 108 2.65 -5.27 -1.20
N ALA A 109 3.31 -5.45 -2.35
CA ALA A 109 4.57 -6.15 -2.43
C ALA A 109 5.70 -5.44 -1.65
N ALA A 110 5.76 -4.10 -1.70
CA ALA A 110 6.73 -3.31 -0.97
C ALA A 110 6.53 -3.39 0.56
N CYS A 111 5.27 -3.41 1.02
CA CYS A 111 4.91 -3.63 2.42
C CYS A 111 5.36 -5.01 2.90
N LEU A 112 5.06 -6.08 2.15
CA LEU A 112 5.51 -7.43 2.46
C LEU A 112 7.04 -7.53 2.52
N LEU A 113 7.72 -6.94 1.54
CA LEU A 113 9.19 -6.95 1.45
C LEU A 113 9.87 -5.89 2.33
N GLN A 114 9.11 -5.13 3.11
CA GLN A 114 9.61 -4.09 4.01
C GLN A 114 10.53 -3.06 3.31
N LEU A 115 10.16 -2.64 2.10
CA LEU A 115 10.90 -1.64 1.30
C LEU A 115 10.42 -0.23 1.64
N SER A 116 10.81 0.30 2.80
CA SER A 116 10.31 1.57 3.36
C SER A 116 10.33 2.77 2.40
N GLN A 117 11.39 2.93 1.60
CA GLN A 117 11.48 4.01 0.62
C GLN A 117 10.42 3.89 -0.49
N VAL A 118 10.16 2.65 -0.94
CA VAL A 118 9.15 2.38 -1.98
C VAL A 118 7.75 2.56 -1.42
N ILE A 119 7.51 2.09 -0.18
CA ILE A 119 6.23 2.29 0.53
C ILE A 119 5.90 3.78 0.57
N GLN A 120 6.85 4.62 1.01
CA GLN A 120 6.64 6.06 1.09
C GLN A 120 6.31 6.70 -0.26
N VAL A 121 7.05 6.33 -1.30
CA VAL A 121 6.84 6.88 -2.66
C VAL A 121 5.47 6.44 -3.21
N CYS A 122 5.06 5.20 -2.99
CA CYS A 122 3.75 4.70 -3.44
C CYS A 122 2.61 5.34 -2.66
N CYS A 123 2.71 5.49 -1.34
CA CYS A 123 1.73 6.21 -0.53
C CYS A 123 1.59 7.67 -1.00
N ASN A 124 2.71 8.36 -1.24
CA ASN A 124 2.69 9.74 -1.74
C ASN A 124 2.07 9.84 -3.14
N PHE A 125 2.23 8.83 -3.99
CA PHE A 125 1.58 8.77 -5.30
C PHE A 125 0.07 8.62 -5.15
N LEU A 126 -0.39 7.71 -4.29
CA LEU A 126 -1.82 7.50 -4.01
C LEU A 126 -2.48 8.73 -3.37
N MET A 127 -1.80 9.41 -2.44
CA MET A 127 -2.31 10.66 -1.85
C MET A 127 -2.59 11.75 -2.89
N LYS A 128 -1.78 11.83 -3.95
CA LYS A 128 -1.96 12.81 -5.04
C LYS A 128 -3.10 12.42 -6.00
N GLN A 129 -3.51 11.16 -5.98
CA GLN A 129 -4.54 10.60 -6.85
C GLN A 129 -5.89 10.42 -6.15
N LEU A 130 -6.02 10.93 -4.91
CA LEU A 130 -7.27 10.91 -4.17
C LEU A 130 -8.35 11.68 -4.94
N HIS A 131 -9.45 10.97 -5.18
CA HIS A 131 -10.62 11.47 -5.88
C HIS A 131 -11.87 10.92 -5.17
N PRO A 132 -13.02 11.62 -5.21
CA PRO A 132 -14.23 11.15 -4.52
C PRO A 132 -14.72 9.76 -4.99
N SER A 133 -14.32 9.33 -6.18
CA SER A 133 -14.68 8.03 -6.77
C SER A 133 -13.73 6.87 -6.42
N ASN A 134 -12.57 7.13 -5.79
CA ASN A 134 -11.57 6.10 -5.44
C ASN A 134 -11.08 6.19 -3.98
N CYS A 135 -11.43 7.26 -3.25
CA CYS A 135 -10.91 7.51 -1.92
C CYS A 135 -11.30 6.42 -0.91
N LEU A 136 -12.46 5.78 -1.09
CA LEU A 136 -12.91 4.69 -0.22
C LEU A 136 -12.08 3.43 -0.45
N GLY A 137 -11.76 3.11 -1.71
CA GLY A 137 -10.88 2.02 -2.09
C GLY A 137 -9.47 2.24 -1.57
N ILE A 138 -8.90 3.43 -1.78
CA ILE A 138 -7.57 3.80 -1.27
C ILE A 138 -7.54 3.72 0.26
N ARG A 139 -8.59 4.20 0.95
CA ARG A 139 -8.72 4.11 2.41
C ARG A 139 -8.74 2.67 2.88
N SER A 140 -9.58 1.82 2.29
CA SER A 140 -9.66 0.39 2.64
C SER A 140 -8.36 -0.34 2.35
N PHE A 141 -7.69 -0.01 1.25
CA PHE A 141 -6.41 -0.57 0.87
C PHE A 141 -5.31 -0.18 1.87
N ALA A 142 -5.27 1.10 2.27
CA ALA A 142 -4.31 1.60 3.25
C ALA A 142 -4.48 0.92 4.62
N ASP A 143 -5.72 0.69 5.06
CA ASP A 143 -6.02 -0.07 6.29
C ASP A 143 -5.50 -1.51 6.19
N ALA A 144 -5.73 -2.19 5.06
CA ALA A 144 -5.28 -3.55 4.82
C ALA A 144 -3.74 -3.69 4.79
N GLN A 145 -3.02 -2.69 4.27
CA GLN A 145 -1.55 -2.67 4.24
C GLN A 145 -0.91 -2.13 5.53
N GLY A 146 -1.71 -1.60 6.47
CA GLY A 146 -1.20 -0.94 7.68
C GLY A 146 -0.50 0.41 7.41
N CYS A 147 -0.77 1.05 6.27
CA CYS A 147 -0.21 2.34 5.90
C CYS A 147 -1.00 3.48 6.55
N MET A 148 -0.75 3.73 7.84
CA MET A 148 -1.54 4.67 8.65
C MET A 148 -1.56 6.12 8.11
N ASP A 149 -0.44 6.61 7.56
CA ASP A 149 -0.40 7.97 7.01
C ASP A 149 -1.33 8.11 5.79
N LEU A 150 -1.31 7.13 4.87
CA LEU A 150 -2.21 7.10 3.73
C LEU A 150 -3.66 6.93 4.18
N LEU A 151 -3.91 6.07 5.16
CA LEU A 151 -5.24 5.85 5.74
C LEU A 151 -5.82 7.15 6.30
N ASN A 152 -5.05 7.89 7.08
CA ASN A 152 -5.48 9.15 7.69
C ASN A 152 -5.77 10.21 6.63
N VAL A 153 -4.90 10.37 5.63
CA VAL A 153 -5.12 11.34 4.54
C VAL A 153 -6.35 10.97 3.72
N ALA A 154 -6.52 9.69 3.35
CA ALA A 154 -7.68 9.22 2.62
C ALA A 154 -8.97 9.36 3.42
N HIS A 155 -8.92 9.10 4.74
CA HIS A 155 -10.06 9.29 5.63
C HIS A 155 -10.48 10.76 5.73
N ASN A 156 -9.55 11.67 5.99
CA ASN A 156 -9.84 13.10 6.05
C ASN A 156 -10.43 13.61 4.72
N TYR A 157 -9.86 13.20 3.59
CA TYR A 157 -10.40 13.53 2.27
C TYR A 157 -11.82 13.01 2.08
N THR A 158 -12.10 11.78 2.52
CA THR A 158 -13.45 11.18 2.47
C THR A 158 -14.45 11.99 3.30
N MET A 159 -14.04 12.45 4.49
CA MET A 159 -14.90 13.25 5.38
C MET A 159 -15.16 14.65 4.80
N GLU A 160 -14.15 15.29 4.24
CA GLU A 160 -14.26 16.63 3.62
C GLU A 160 -15.15 16.63 2.37
N HIS A 161 -15.02 15.61 1.51
CA HIS A 161 -15.73 15.47 0.24
C HIS A 161 -16.92 14.50 0.31
N PHE A 162 -17.45 14.25 1.51
CA PHE A 162 -18.44 13.19 1.75
C PHE A 162 -19.65 13.23 0.79
N LEU A 163 -20.16 14.43 0.49
CA LEU A 163 -21.30 14.63 -0.42
C LEU A 163 -21.04 14.13 -1.85
N GLU A 164 -19.81 14.20 -2.32
CA GLU A 164 -19.40 13.70 -3.63
C GLU A 164 -19.18 12.19 -3.55
N VAL A 165 -18.61 11.70 -2.45
CA VAL A 165 -18.33 10.27 -2.22
C VAL A 165 -19.61 9.42 -2.24
N ILE A 166 -20.68 9.86 -1.57
CA ILE A 166 -21.95 9.11 -1.50
C ILE A 166 -22.66 8.93 -2.86
N GLN A 167 -22.29 9.74 -3.85
CA GLN A 167 -22.84 9.66 -5.21
C GLN A 167 -22.12 8.59 -6.06
N ASN A 168 -20.95 8.13 -5.62
CA ASN A 168 -20.14 7.15 -6.35
C ASN A 168 -20.57 5.72 -6.03
N GLN A 169 -20.42 4.81 -7.00
CA GLN A 169 -20.78 3.40 -6.84
C GLN A 169 -19.95 2.70 -5.74
N GLU A 170 -18.72 3.16 -5.53
CA GLU A 170 -17.82 2.60 -4.51
C GLU A 170 -18.42 2.65 -3.11
N PHE A 171 -19.18 3.71 -2.79
CA PHE A 171 -19.92 3.82 -1.53
C PHE A 171 -20.97 2.72 -1.36
N LEU A 172 -21.71 2.38 -2.43
CA LEU A 172 -22.75 1.35 -2.40
C LEU A 172 -22.18 -0.06 -2.21
N LEU A 173 -20.93 -0.28 -2.60
CA LEU A 173 -20.22 -1.55 -2.48
C LEU A 173 -19.55 -1.76 -1.11
N LEU A 174 -19.54 -0.74 -0.24
CA LEU A 174 -18.90 -0.84 1.08
C LEU A 174 -19.57 -1.93 1.95
N PRO A 175 -18.77 -2.69 2.73
CA PRO A 175 -19.29 -3.59 3.76
C PRO A 175 -19.97 -2.84 4.91
N THR A 176 -20.89 -3.50 5.62
CA THR A 176 -21.59 -2.92 6.77
C THR A 176 -20.63 -2.34 7.81
N ALA A 177 -19.52 -3.03 8.10
CA ALA A 177 -18.54 -2.57 9.10
C ALA A 177 -17.90 -1.22 8.75
N GLU A 178 -17.60 -0.99 7.46
CA GLU A 178 -16.99 0.27 7.02
C GLU A 178 -18.01 1.41 6.97
N ILE A 179 -19.25 1.13 6.58
CA ILE A 179 -20.35 2.10 6.66
C ILE A 179 -20.59 2.51 8.11
N VAL A 180 -20.61 1.57 9.06
CA VAL A 180 -20.77 1.89 10.48
C VAL A 180 -19.65 2.83 10.95
N LYS A 181 -18.38 2.50 10.65
CA LYS A 181 -17.25 3.35 11.03
C LYS A 181 -17.37 4.75 10.42
N LEU A 182 -17.78 4.82 9.17
CA LEU A 182 -17.87 6.06 8.42
C LEU A 182 -19.05 6.93 8.90
N LEU A 183 -20.22 6.36 9.16
CA LEU A 183 -21.39 7.07 9.70
C LEU A 183 -21.26 7.41 11.19
N SER A 184 -20.45 6.68 11.95
CA SER A 184 -20.17 6.98 13.35
C SER A 184 -19.12 8.08 13.53
N SER A 185 -18.50 8.54 12.44
CA SER A 185 -17.50 9.60 12.51
C SER A 185 -18.18 10.95 12.77
N ASP A 186 -17.72 11.67 13.79
CA ASP A 186 -18.17 13.03 14.06
C ASP A 186 -17.56 14.06 13.09
N ASP A 187 -16.56 13.66 12.30
CA ASP A 187 -15.80 14.53 11.41
C ASP A 187 -16.44 14.68 10.01
N ILE A 188 -17.61 14.06 9.76
CA ILE A 188 -18.29 14.09 8.47
C ILE A 188 -18.73 15.53 8.13
N ASN A 189 -18.24 16.07 7.01
CA ASN A 189 -18.62 17.39 6.52
C ASN A 189 -19.94 17.33 5.74
N VAL A 190 -21.06 17.32 6.45
CA VAL A 190 -22.42 17.36 5.89
C VAL A 190 -23.21 18.59 6.33
N PRO A 191 -24.11 19.10 5.49
CA PRO A 191 -24.96 20.24 5.83
C PRO A 191 -26.01 19.89 6.90
N ASP A 192 -26.49 18.64 6.90
CA ASP A 192 -27.57 18.16 7.75
C ASP A 192 -27.52 16.63 7.93
N GLU A 193 -28.16 16.16 9.00
CA GLU A 193 -28.32 14.74 9.30
C GLU A 193 -29.22 14.02 8.27
N GLU A 194 -30.05 14.77 7.54
CA GLU A 194 -30.91 14.21 6.49
C GLU A 194 -30.06 13.62 5.36
N THR A 195 -28.94 14.26 5.02
CA THR A 195 -28.01 13.76 4.01
C THR A 195 -27.39 12.43 4.42
N ILE A 196 -27.02 12.26 5.69
CA ILE A 196 -26.54 10.99 6.24
C ILE A 196 -27.62 9.92 6.14
N PHE A 197 -28.85 10.26 6.49
CA PHE A 197 -30.00 9.36 6.38
C PHE A 197 -30.27 8.96 4.93
N GLN A 198 -30.24 9.90 3.98
CA GLN A 198 -30.41 9.61 2.56
C GLN A 198 -29.31 8.69 2.03
N ALA A 199 -28.05 8.94 2.40
CA ALA A 199 -26.91 8.08 2.04
C ALA A 199 -27.08 6.66 2.57
N LEU A 200 -27.46 6.50 3.85
CA LEU A 200 -27.75 5.20 4.44
C LEU A 200 -28.88 4.48 3.69
N MET A 201 -29.96 5.20 3.37
CA MET A 201 -31.10 4.64 2.64
C MET A 201 -30.71 4.23 1.21
N MET A 202 -29.84 4.99 0.53
CA MET A 202 -29.30 4.61 -0.79
C MET A 202 -28.49 3.31 -0.69
N TRP A 203 -27.63 3.19 0.32
CA TRP A 203 -26.82 1.99 0.56
C TRP A 203 -27.69 0.76 0.90
N VAL A 204 -28.71 0.90 1.76
CA VAL A 204 -29.62 -0.21 2.10
C VAL A 204 -30.50 -0.61 0.90
N ARG A 205 -30.95 0.36 0.09
CA ARG A 205 -31.75 0.08 -1.12
C ARG A 205 -30.99 -0.69 -2.19
N TYR A 206 -29.65 -0.61 -2.21
CA TYR A 206 -28.83 -1.35 -3.16
C TYR A 206 -28.86 -2.87 -2.92
N ASP A 207 -28.89 -3.31 -1.65
CA ASP A 207 -29.06 -4.72 -1.28
C ASP A 207 -30.01 -4.86 -0.09
N VAL A 208 -31.30 -4.73 -0.38
CA VAL A 208 -32.37 -4.77 0.64
C VAL A 208 -32.40 -6.12 1.34
N GLN A 209 -32.12 -7.22 0.64
CA GLN A 209 -32.30 -8.56 1.21
C GLN A 209 -31.31 -8.85 2.35
N HIS A 210 -30.06 -8.42 2.22
CA HIS A 210 -29.04 -8.63 3.25
C HIS A 210 -28.95 -7.45 4.23
N ARG A 211 -29.10 -6.21 3.77
CA ARG A 211 -28.83 -5.00 4.59
C ARG A 211 -30.03 -4.54 5.42
N GLN A 212 -31.24 -5.04 5.16
CA GLN A 212 -32.42 -4.69 5.95
C GLN A 212 -32.30 -5.13 7.42
N GLN A 213 -31.56 -6.20 7.70
CA GLN A 213 -31.32 -6.67 9.06
C GLN A 213 -30.42 -5.71 9.85
N ASP A 214 -29.46 -5.08 9.16
CA ASP A 214 -28.51 -4.13 9.73
C ASP A 214 -29.11 -2.73 9.91
N LEU A 215 -30.21 -2.41 9.20
CA LEU A 215 -30.85 -1.09 9.23
C LEU A 215 -31.19 -0.62 10.64
N GLY A 216 -31.70 -1.51 11.50
CA GLY A 216 -32.06 -1.15 12.88
C GLY A 216 -30.87 -0.69 13.72
N VAL A 217 -29.70 -1.29 13.49
CA VAL A 217 -28.44 -0.92 14.16
C VAL A 217 -27.86 0.36 13.54
N LEU A 218 -27.91 0.48 12.21
CA LEU A 218 -27.43 1.65 11.47
C LEU A 218 -28.22 2.93 11.80
N LEU A 219 -29.54 2.82 11.99
CA LEU A 219 -30.38 3.94 12.40
C LEU A 219 -30.07 4.46 13.81
N ALA A 220 -29.46 3.65 14.68
CA ALA A 220 -29.05 4.10 16.01
C ALA A 220 -27.82 5.03 15.97
N PHE A 221 -27.03 4.98 14.90
CA PHE A 221 -25.89 5.89 14.69
C PHE A 221 -26.31 7.23 14.11
N ILE A 222 -27.50 7.31 13.51
CA ILE A 222 -28.06 8.57 13.03
C ILE A 222 -28.68 9.31 14.21
N ARG A 223 -28.36 10.59 14.35
CA ARG A 223 -28.97 11.48 15.33
C ARG A 223 -30.37 11.85 14.86
N LEU A 224 -31.30 10.90 14.91
CA LEU A 224 -32.71 11.05 14.54
C LEU A 224 -33.38 12.33 15.10
N PRO A 225 -33.06 12.83 16.31
CA PRO A 225 -33.59 14.09 16.82
C PRO A 225 -33.16 15.36 16.04
N LEU A 226 -32.10 15.30 15.25
CA LEU A 226 -31.57 16.39 14.42
C LEU A 226 -32.13 16.38 12.99
N LEU A 227 -32.91 15.38 12.62
CA LEU A 227 -33.61 15.38 11.35
C LEU A 227 -34.69 16.48 11.36
N PRO A 228 -34.84 17.25 10.26
CA PRO A 228 -35.92 18.21 10.18
C PRO A 228 -37.25 17.49 10.40
N PRO A 229 -38.16 18.02 11.25
CA PRO A 229 -39.48 17.43 11.41
C PRO A 229 -40.13 17.40 10.03
N GLN A 230 -40.54 16.22 9.59
CA GLN A 230 -41.29 16.08 8.33
C GLN A 230 -42.54 16.98 8.41
N VAL A 231 -42.50 18.12 7.75
CA VAL A 231 -43.70 18.89 7.44
C VAL A 231 -44.40 18.11 6.34
N ARG A 232 -45.35 17.28 6.78
CA ARG A 232 -46.44 16.61 6.04
C ARG A 232 -46.46 16.72 4.52
#